data_AF-A0A5Z0RE07-F1
#
_entry.id   AF-A0A5Z0RE07-F1
#
_cell.length_a   1.000
_cell.length_b   1.000
_cell.length_c   1.000
_cell.angle_alpha   90.00
_cell.angle_beta   90.00
_cell.angle_gamma   90.00
#
_symmetry.space_group_name_H-M   'P 1'
#
loop_
_entity.id
_entity.type
_entity.pdbx_description
1 polymer ?
#
loop_
_entity_poly.entity_id
_entity_poly.type
_entity_poly.pdbx_seq_one_letter_code
_entity_poly.pdbx_strand_id
1 'polypeptide(L)'
;MLRAGNGKTLTLSSGNNSAMNAGFSLWGNGTDRPTVIELSDDQGWHFYSQRRQDGGIELSVNGNIYPANYSNFDARYLTSGNVYTKGESDNRYVQNIQRGAPVWPGKVDEYGPAEAPAGCFLTQARHDPTTAYGVTFAYRPLQMWVGNGWR
;
A
#
# COMPACT_ATOMS: atom_id res chain seq x y z
N MET A 1 -37.20 22.70 20.25
CA MET A 1 -36.57 23.76 21.08
C MET A 1 -35.08 23.78 20.76
N LEU A 2 -34.58 24.93 20.31
CA LEU A 2 -33.15 25.14 20.10
C LEU A 2 -32.55 25.71 21.39
N ARG A 3 -31.62 25.00 22.02
CA ARG A 3 -30.92 25.48 23.21
C ARG A 3 -29.53 25.99 22.80
N ALA A 4 -29.40 27.30 22.63
CA ALA A 4 -28.09 27.94 22.57
C ALA A 4 -27.71 28.38 23.99
N GLY A 5 -26.54 27.94 24.48
CA GLY A 5 -26.09 28.20 25.85
C GLY A 5 -25.86 29.69 26.15
N ASN A 6 -25.52 30.01 27.41
CA ASN A 6 -25.34 31.40 27.83
C ASN A 6 -24.22 32.11 27.03
N GLY A 7 -24.60 33.16 26.30
CA GLY A 7 -23.68 33.96 25.48
C GLY A 7 -23.06 33.22 24.29
N LYS A 8 -23.75 32.23 23.73
CA LYS A 8 -23.33 31.52 22.50
C LYS A 8 -24.43 31.59 21.45
N THR A 9 -24.04 31.68 20.20
CA THR A 9 -24.95 31.65 19.05
C THR A 9 -24.85 30.30 18.36
N LEU A 10 -25.99 29.73 17.94
CA LEU A 10 -26.03 28.65 16.96
C LEU A 10 -26.52 29.22 15.63
N THR A 11 -25.72 29.08 14.57
CA THR A 11 -26.02 29.62 13.25
C THR A 11 -26.25 28.50 12.25
N LEU A 12 -27.33 28.61 11.47
CA LEU A 12 -27.57 27.87 10.24
C LEU A 12 -27.59 28.90 9.12
N SER A 13 -26.72 28.74 8.12
CA SER A 13 -26.54 29.75 7.07
C SER A 13 -26.32 29.09 5.72
N SER A 14 -26.77 29.75 4.66
CA SER A 14 -26.41 29.42 3.28
C SER A 14 -25.75 30.64 2.64
N GLY A 15 -24.60 30.43 2.00
CA GLY A 15 -23.95 31.45 1.17
C GLY A 15 -24.58 31.58 -0.22
N ASN A 16 -25.60 30.77 -0.53
CA ASN A 16 -26.31 30.72 -1.81
C ASN A 16 -25.40 30.50 -3.04
N ASN A 17 -24.29 29.79 -2.85
CA ASN A 17 -23.33 29.41 -3.89
C ASN A 17 -23.26 27.88 -4.11
N SER A 18 -24.02 27.10 -3.35
CA SER A 18 -24.17 25.67 -3.56
C SER A 18 -25.04 25.40 -4.79
N ALA A 19 -24.64 24.42 -5.62
CA ALA A 19 -25.44 23.98 -6.77
C ALA A 19 -26.63 23.09 -6.37
N MET A 20 -26.60 22.53 -5.15
CA MET A 20 -27.60 21.61 -4.61
C MET A 20 -28.04 22.08 -3.22
N ASN A 21 -29.24 21.66 -2.81
CA ASN A 21 -29.68 21.85 -1.43
C ASN A 21 -28.90 20.95 -0.48
N ALA A 22 -28.87 21.33 0.79
CA ALA A 22 -28.38 20.49 1.87
C ALA A 22 -29.51 20.26 2.89
N GLY A 23 -29.63 19.02 3.35
CA GLY A 23 -30.56 18.59 4.38
C GLY A 23 -29.85 18.31 5.70
N PHE A 24 -30.49 18.70 6.81
CA PHE A 24 -30.22 18.16 8.14
C PHE A 24 -31.52 17.59 8.68
N SER A 25 -31.53 16.30 8.96
CA SER A 25 -32.75 15.55 9.28
C SER A 25 -32.61 14.77 10.58
N LEU A 26 -33.66 14.81 11.40
CA LEU A 26 -33.86 13.89 12.52
C LEU A 26 -35.03 12.97 12.16
N TRP A 27 -34.74 11.68 12.01
CA TRP A 27 -35.76 10.70 11.65
C TRP A 27 -35.50 9.35 12.34
N GLY A 28 -36.45 8.43 12.20
CA GLY A 28 -36.33 7.06 12.64
C GLY A 28 -37.45 6.23 12.01
N ASN A 29 -37.31 4.91 12.02
CA ASN A 29 -38.33 3.99 11.50
C ASN A 29 -39.11 3.26 12.60
N GLY A 30 -38.81 3.55 13.88
CA GLY A 30 -39.47 2.93 15.03
C GLY A 30 -39.07 1.49 15.31
N THR A 31 -38.19 0.87 14.51
CA THR A 31 -37.68 -0.49 14.70
C THR A 31 -36.14 -0.48 14.80
N ASP A 32 -35.45 -0.78 13.71
CA ASP A 32 -33.99 -0.99 13.65
C ASP A 32 -33.21 0.32 13.79
N ARG A 33 -33.87 1.45 13.47
CA ARG A 33 -33.31 2.80 13.49
C ARG A 33 -34.16 3.71 14.39
N PRO A 34 -34.11 3.53 15.72
CA PRO A 34 -34.86 4.36 16.68
C PRO A 34 -34.60 5.86 16.52
N THR A 35 -33.37 6.25 16.19
CA THR A 35 -33.02 7.65 15.95
C THR A 35 -31.81 7.77 15.01
N VAL A 36 -31.95 8.61 14.00
CA VAL A 36 -30.94 8.94 12.99
C VAL A 36 -30.84 10.46 12.90
N ILE A 37 -29.62 10.97 12.99
CA ILE A 37 -29.27 12.36 12.68
C ILE A 37 -28.46 12.32 11.38
N GLU A 38 -28.99 12.90 10.31
CA GLU A 38 -28.49 12.72 8.94
C GLU A 38 -28.20 14.06 8.26
N LEU A 39 -27.10 14.10 7.50
CA LEU A 39 -26.83 15.12 6.49
C LEU A 39 -26.99 14.53 5.09
N SER A 40 -27.64 15.29 4.21
CA SER A 40 -27.94 14.91 2.83
C SER A 40 -27.89 16.09 1.88
N ASP A 41 -27.99 15.82 0.57
CA ASP A 41 -28.28 16.78 -0.48
C ASP A 41 -29.40 16.25 -1.40
N ASP A 42 -29.59 16.91 -2.55
CA ASP A 42 -30.59 16.51 -3.55
C ASP A 42 -30.33 15.13 -4.19
N GLN A 43 -29.11 14.58 -4.05
CA GLN A 43 -28.68 13.32 -4.65
C GLN A 43 -28.60 12.17 -3.65
N GLY A 44 -28.61 12.44 -2.34
CA GLY A 44 -28.69 11.42 -1.30
C GLY A 44 -28.05 11.83 0.02
N TRP A 45 -27.89 10.87 0.91
CA TRP A 45 -27.26 11.08 2.22
C TRP A 45 -25.73 11.10 2.10
N HIS A 46 -25.08 11.96 2.88
CA HIS A 46 -23.62 12.06 3.00
C HIS A 46 -23.13 11.23 4.18
N PHE A 47 -23.68 11.49 5.36
CA PHE A 47 -23.40 10.71 6.56
C PHE A 47 -24.55 10.82 7.55
N TYR A 48 -24.62 9.84 8.45
CA TYR A 48 -25.52 9.90 9.59
C TYR A 48 -24.87 9.31 10.84
N SER A 49 -25.25 9.85 11.99
CA SER A 49 -25.11 9.14 13.26
C SER A 49 -26.45 8.50 13.60
N GLN A 50 -26.45 7.25 14.02
CA GLN A 50 -27.65 6.59 14.53
C GLN A 50 -27.40 5.88 15.86
N ARG A 51 -28.44 5.80 16.68
CA ARG A 51 -28.53 4.75 17.69
C ARG A 51 -29.35 3.61 17.08
N ARG A 52 -28.74 2.42 17.05
CA ARG A 52 -29.36 1.19 16.55
C ARG A 52 -30.29 0.59 17.61
N GLN A 53 -31.13 -0.36 17.21
CA GLN A 53 -32.04 -1.07 18.12
C GLN A 53 -31.34 -1.76 19.29
N ASP A 54 -30.12 -2.26 19.09
CA ASP A 54 -29.29 -2.89 20.14
C ASP A 54 -28.66 -1.88 21.12
N GLY A 55 -28.96 -0.59 20.96
CA GLY A 55 -28.39 0.49 21.75
C GLY A 55 -26.99 0.93 21.29
N GLY A 56 -26.38 0.24 20.34
CA GLY A 56 -25.10 0.62 19.73
C GLY A 56 -25.21 1.95 18.97
N ILE A 57 -24.10 2.67 18.88
CA ILE A 57 -23.99 3.92 18.12
C ILE A 57 -23.13 3.68 16.89
N GLU A 58 -23.59 4.18 15.75
CA GLU A 58 -22.87 4.11 14.48
C GLU A 58 -22.78 5.50 13.86
N LEU A 59 -21.61 5.80 13.28
CA LEU A 59 -21.44 6.87 12.29
C LEU A 59 -21.20 6.20 10.93
N SER A 60 -22.12 6.38 10.00
CA SER A 60 -22.02 5.85 8.65
C SER A 60 -21.75 6.98 7.67
N VAL A 61 -20.81 6.79 6.74
CA VAL A 61 -20.39 7.80 5.76
C VAL A 61 -20.48 7.21 4.35
N ASN A 62 -21.21 7.86 3.47
CA ASN A 62 -21.35 7.53 2.06
C ASN A 62 -20.21 8.14 1.24
N GLY A 63 -18.98 7.74 1.54
CA GLY A 63 -17.79 8.29 0.90
C GLY A 63 -16.51 8.05 1.68
N ASN A 64 -15.47 8.82 1.36
CA ASN A 64 -14.17 8.75 2.01
C ASN A 64 -14.11 9.65 3.26
N ILE A 65 -13.41 9.18 4.29
CA ILE A 65 -13.02 9.99 5.46
C ILE A 65 -11.53 10.31 5.33
N TYR A 66 -11.18 11.60 5.36
CA TYR A 66 -9.81 12.11 5.29
C TYR A 66 -9.38 12.80 6.61
N PRO A 67 -8.97 12.04 7.65
CA PRO A 67 -8.32 12.58 8.84
C PRO A 67 -7.02 13.32 8.51
N ALA A 68 -6.74 14.40 9.25
CA ALA A 68 -5.42 15.04 9.23
C ALA A 68 -4.35 14.17 9.93
N ASN A 69 -4.77 13.22 10.77
CA ASN A 69 -3.88 12.35 11.54
C ASN A 69 -4.48 10.94 11.65
N TYR A 70 -3.73 9.93 11.19
CA TYR A 70 -4.10 8.52 11.20
C TYR A 70 -3.42 7.70 12.32
N SER A 71 -2.68 8.33 13.24
CA SER A 71 -1.85 7.65 14.24
C SER A 71 -2.60 6.62 15.09
N ASN A 72 -3.86 6.85 15.40
CA ASN A 72 -4.72 5.91 16.14
C ASN A 72 -5.14 4.68 15.30
N PHE A 73 -5.17 4.79 13.97
CA PHE A 73 -5.36 3.67 13.05
C PHE A 73 -4.04 2.93 12.85
N ASP A 74 -2.97 3.67 12.53
CA ASP A 74 -1.63 3.14 12.32
C ASP A 74 -1.16 2.32 13.52
N ALA A 75 -1.33 2.83 14.74
CA ALA A 75 -0.94 2.15 15.97
C ALA A 75 -1.71 0.84 16.24
N ARG A 76 -2.86 0.62 15.60
CA ARG A 76 -3.66 -0.61 15.74
C ARG A 76 -3.48 -1.58 14.59
N TYR A 77 -3.33 -1.08 13.37
CA TYR A 77 -3.34 -1.91 12.16
C TYR A 77 -1.94 -2.15 11.58
N LEU A 78 -0.96 -1.26 11.83
CA LEU A 78 0.43 -1.43 11.37
C LEU A 78 1.33 -2.13 12.40
N THR A 79 0.88 -2.30 13.64
CA THR A 79 1.65 -2.90 14.74
C THR A 79 1.33 -4.38 14.98
N SER A 80 0.36 -4.96 14.25
CA SER A 80 0.15 -6.42 14.33
C SER A 80 1.41 -7.12 13.83
N GLY A 81 1.96 -8.05 14.62
CA GLY A 81 3.37 -8.50 14.59
C GLY A 81 3.93 -9.12 13.31
N ASN A 82 3.21 -9.05 12.18
CA ASN A 82 3.65 -9.50 10.85
C ASN A 82 3.55 -8.39 9.78
N VAL A 83 3.21 -7.15 10.16
CA VAL A 83 3.12 -6.02 9.21
C VAL A 83 4.43 -5.25 9.24
N TYR A 84 5.07 -5.14 8.08
CA TYR A 84 6.23 -4.28 7.87
C TYR A 84 5.80 -3.03 7.12
N THR A 85 6.31 -1.87 7.55
CA THR A 85 6.28 -0.68 6.71
C THR A 85 7.02 -0.95 5.39
N LYS A 86 6.75 -0.14 4.35
CA LYS A 86 7.45 -0.28 3.06
C LYS A 86 8.97 -0.28 3.25
N GLY A 87 9.51 0.65 4.03
CA GLY A 87 10.96 0.75 4.28
C GLY A 87 11.52 -0.47 5.02
N GLU A 88 10.77 -1.06 5.95
CA GLU A 88 11.17 -2.28 6.64
C GLU A 88 11.16 -3.51 5.72
N SER A 89 10.15 -3.63 4.86
CA SER A 89 10.04 -4.72 3.89
C SER A 89 11.17 -4.62 2.85
N ASP A 90 11.37 -3.43 2.29
CA ASP A 90 12.39 -3.18 1.27
C ASP A 90 13.78 -3.62 1.77
N ASN A 91 14.14 -3.30 3.02
CA ASN A 91 15.45 -3.62 3.60
C ASN A 91 15.64 -5.10 3.98
N ARG A 92 14.57 -5.88 4.11
CA ARG A 92 14.64 -7.27 4.58
C ARG A 92 14.47 -8.30 3.47
N TYR A 93 13.68 -7.98 2.46
CA TYR A 93 13.25 -8.95 1.46
C TYR A 93 13.87 -8.70 0.09
N VAL A 94 14.07 -9.79 -0.65
CA VAL A 94 14.47 -9.75 -2.06
C VAL A 94 13.30 -9.24 -2.86
N GLN A 95 13.48 -8.08 -3.49
CA GLN A 95 12.45 -7.43 -4.32
C GLN A 95 12.60 -7.83 -5.79
N ASN A 96 13.80 -8.19 -6.21
CA ASN A 96 14.10 -8.61 -7.58
C ASN A 96 15.35 -9.49 -7.63
N ILE A 97 15.43 -10.34 -8.66
CA ILE A 97 16.58 -11.20 -8.95
C ILE A 97 16.90 -11.09 -10.44
N GLN A 98 18.17 -10.92 -10.78
CA GLN A 98 18.61 -10.85 -12.17
C GLN A 98 19.99 -11.47 -12.38
N ARG A 99 20.40 -11.53 -13.65
CA ARG A 99 21.78 -11.80 -14.04
C ARG A 99 22.53 -10.49 -14.17
N GLY A 100 23.70 -10.38 -13.56
CA GLY A 100 24.61 -9.24 -13.76
C GLY A 100 25.26 -9.24 -15.15
N ALA A 101 26.28 -8.41 -15.33
CA ALA A 101 27.02 -8.31 -16.58
C ALA A 101 27.77 -9.63 -16.91
N PRO A 102 27.91 -9.98 -18.21
CA PRO A 102 28.70 -11.13 -18.62
C PRO A 102 30.20 -10.88 -18.42
N VAL A 103 30.90 -11.89 -17.90
CA VAL A 103 32.36 -11.90 -17.76
C VAL A 103 32.96 -12.99 -18.64
N TRP A 104 34.01 -12.61 -19.36
CA TRP A 104 34.75 -13.46 -20.28
C TRP A 104 36.17 -13.63 -19.77
N PRO A 105 36.52 -14.76 -19.13
CA PRO A 105 37.85 -14.99 -18.57
C PRO A 105 38.92 -15.31 -19.64
N GLY A 106 38.53 -15.37 -20.92
CA GLY A 106 39.40 -15.80 -22.01
C GLY A 106 39.29 -17.29 -22.29
N LYS A 107 40.12 -17.77 -23.23
CA LYS A 107 40.18 -19.18 -23.61
C LYS A 107 40.77 -20.01 -22.47
N VAL A 108 40.16 -21.15 -22.21
CA VAL A 108 40.72 -22.19 -21.35
C VAL A 108 40.98 -23.44 -22.17
N ASP A 109 42.12 -24.07 -21.91
CA ASP A 109 42.46 -25.39 -22.44
C ASP A 109 41.90 -26.50 -21.53
N GLU A 110 42.16 -27.74 -21.90
CA GLU A 110 41.56 -29.00 -21.42
C GLU A 110 41.59 -29.23 -19.90
N TYR A 111 42.31 -28.37 -19.15
CA TYR A 111 42.44 -28.39 -17.68
C TYR A 111 42.00 -27.07 -17.02
N GLY A 112 41.24 -26.24 -17.74
CA GLY A 112 40.71 -24.95 -17.29
C GLY A 112 39.96 -25.02 -15.95
N PRO A 113 39.79 -23.88 -15.25
CA PRO A 113 39.32 -23.86 -13.88
C PRO A 113 37.99 -24.61 -13.76
N ALA A 114 37.93 -25.53 -12.80
CA ALA A 114 36.88 -26.53 -12.68
C ALA A 114 35.48 -25.94 -12.36
N GLU A 115 35.37 -24.64 -12.09
CA GLU A 115 34.15 -24.02 -11.58
C GLU A 115 34.03 -22.53 -11.98
N ALA A 116 32.79 -22.05 -12.14
CA ALA A 116 32.52 -20.60 -12.20
C ALA A 116 32.78 -19.96 -10.83
N PRO A 117 33.18 -18.67 -10.76
CA PRO A 117 33.38 -18.01 -9.47
C PRO A 117 32.12 -18.04 -8.59
N ALA A 118 32.31 -17.96 -7.27
CA ALA A 118 31.19 -17.96 -6.32
C ALA A 118 30.11 -16.93 -6.66
N GLY A 119 28.84 -17.34 -6.55
CA GLY A 119 27.69 -16.51 -6.93
C GLY A 119 27.50 -16.34 -8.44
N CYS A 120 28.37 -16.91 -9.28
CA CYS A 120 28.22 -16.90 -10.73
C CYS A 120 27.74 -18.24 -11.26
N PHE A 121 27.15 -18.19 -12.46
CA PHE A 121 26.79 -19.38 -13.21
C PHE A 121 27.12 -19.20 -14.69
N LEU A 122 27.39 -20.33 -15.34
CA LEU A 122 27.67 -20.36 -16.76
C LEU A 122 26.43 -19.96 -17.57
N THR A 123 26.61 -19.08 -18.54
CA THR A 123 25.52 -18.65 -19.43
C THR A 123 25.80 -18.92 -20.89
N GLN A 124 27.04 -19.28 -21.22
CA GLN A 124 27.45 -19.58 -22.57
C GLN A 124 28.73 -20.43 -22.56
N ALA A 125 28.80 -21.41 -23.46
CA ALA A 125 30.02 -22.14 -23.80
C ALA A 125 30.11 -22.28 -25.32
N ARG A 126 31.32 -22.17 -25.87
CA ARG A 126 31.62 -22.35 -27.29
C ARG A 126 32.97 -23.03 -27.46
N HIS A 127 33.00 -24.07 -28.28
CA HIS A 127 34.23 -24.69 -28.74
C HIS A 127 35.04 -23.71 -29.61
N ASP A 128 36.35 -23.66 -29.41
CA ASP A 128 37.27 -22.94 -30.29
C ASP A 128 37.65 -23.85 -31.46
N PRO A 129 37.18 -23.55 -32.69
CA PRO A 129 37.39 -24.42 -33.84
C PRO A 129 38.86 -24.52 -34.28
N THR A 130 39.76 -23.70 -33.73
CA THR A 130 41.19 -23.69 -34.06
C THR A 130 42.01 -24.66 -33.20
N THR A 131 41.39 -25.31 -32.21
CA THR A 131 42.06 -26.26 -31.32
C THR A 131 41.25 -27.52 -31.11
N ALA A 132 41.92 -28.61 -30.72
CA ALA A 132 41.23 -29.88 -30.45
C ALA A 132 40.35 -29.84 -29.19
N TYR A 133 40.69 -29.00 -28.20
CA TYR A 133 40.07 -29.01 -26.86
C TYR A 133 39.77 -27.63 -26.26
N GLY A 134 40.02 -26.55 -27.00
CA GLY A 134 39.84 -25.20 -26.47
C GLY A 134 38.36 -24.85 -26.32
N VAL A 135 37.99 -24.29 -25.17
CA VAL A 135 36.64 -23.76 -24.93
C VAL A 135 36.73 -22.30 -24.51
N THR A 136 35.80 -21.51 -25.00
CA THR A 136 35.52 -20.17 -24.50
C THR A 136 34.17 -20.18 -23.82
N PHE A 137 34.06 -19.49 -22.68
CA PHE A 137 32.84 -19.48 -21.92
C PHE A 137 32.59 -18.11 -21.27
N ALA A 138 31.32 -17.86 -20.94
CA ALA A 138 30.93 -16.67 -20.19
C ALA A 138 30.11 -17.06 -18.97
N TYR A 139 30.43 -16.46 -17.84
CA TYR A 139 29.64 -16.55 -16.62
C TYR A 139 29.03 -15.20 -16.27
N ARG A 140 27.95 -15.24 -15.48
CA ARG A 140 27.25 -14.06 -14.97
C ARG A 140 27.00 -14.24 -13.47
N PRO A 141 27.16 -13.19 -12.65
CA PRO A 141 26.76 -13.25 -11.25
C PRO A 141 25.23 -13.26 -11.15
N LEU A 142 24.69 -14.05 -10.23
CA LEU A 142 23.34 -13.85 -9.71
C LEU A 142 23.33 -12.57 -8.88
N GLN A 143 22.41 -11.66 -9.17
CA GLN A 143 22.23 -10.44 -8.40
C GLN A 143 20.85 -10.40 -7.76
N MET A 144 20.77 -9.87 -6.54
CA MET A 144 19.51 -9.69 -5.81
C MET A 144 19.35 -8.24 -5.37
N TRP A 145 18.16 -7.67 -5.56
CA TRP A 145 17.86 -6.33 -5.08
C TRP A 145 17.25 -6.40 -3.68
N VAL A 146 17.97 -5.86 -2.70
CA VAL A 146 17.55 -5.78 -1.29
C VAL A 146 17.91 -4.40 -0.74
N GLY A 147 16.97 -3.77 -0.05
CA GLY A 147 17.04 -2.38 0.40
C GLY A 147 16.96 -1.45 -0.79
N ASN A 148 18.08 -0.81 -1.11
CA ASN A 148 18.21 0.15 -2.20
C ASN A 148 19.44 -0.12 -3.09
N GLY A 149 19.77 -1.40 -3.28
CA GLY A 149 20.92 -1.78 -4.11
C GLY A 149 20.93 -3.24 -4.52
N TRP A 150 21.62 -3.50 -5.64
CA TRP A 150 21.98 -4.85 -6.07
C TRP A 150 23.10 -5.40 -5.17
N ARG A 151 22.91 -6.64 -4.72
CA ARG A 151 23.89 -7.46 -4.00
C ARG A 151 24.37 -8.59 -4.90
#